data_AF-A0A6M3XGG3-F1
#
_entry.id   AF-A0A6M3XGG3-F1
#
_cell.length_a   1.000
_cell.length_b   1.000
_cell.length_c   1.000
_cell.angle_alpha   90.00
_cell.angle_beta   90.00
_cell.angle_gamma   90.00
#
_symmetry.space_group_name_H-M   'P 1'
#
loop_
_entity.id
_entity.type
_entity.pdbx_description
1 polymer ?
#
loop_
_entity_poly.entity_id
_entity_poly.type
_entity_poly.pdbx_seq_one_letter_code
_entity_poly.pdbx_strand_id
1 'polypeptide(L)'
;MAKPSDLKRETSVQPIERETIFTMIEKQKPGFQLALPPELTADRFTRIAITALKQNPKLQACTPQSLLGSLMTAAQLGLEVNTPLHEAVLIPYQISQKNRDGSWSKVMEAQFQPEYRGMLKLVWNSGMIDSLEYDTICTNDVFEYVKGENPVFRHVPAWDKDR
;
A
#
# COMPACT_ATOMS: atom_id res chain seq x y z
N MET A 1 -67.27 22.82 17.32
CA MET A 1 -66.77 21.57 16.70
C MET A 1 -66.06 21.90 15.40
N ALA A 2 -64.72 21.87 15.41
CA ALA A 2 -63.89 21.92 14.20
C ALA A 2 -62.87 20.79 14.34
N LYS A 3 -62.84 19.86 13.38
CA LYS A 3 -61.98 18.66 13.44
C LYS A 3 -60.54 19.06 13.10
N PRO A 4 -59.53 18.67 13.88
CA PRO A 4 -58.14 18.83 13.50
C PRO A 4 -57.83 17.83 12.38
N SER A 5 -57.64 18.36 11.17
CA SER A 5 -57.21 17.64 9.97
C SER A 5 -55.78 17.15 10.14
N ASP A 6 -55.60 15.84 9.98
CA ASP A 6 -54.35 15.11 10.12
C ASP A 6 -53.22 15.69 9.25
N LEU A 7 -52.26 16.39 9.87
CA LEU A 7 -50.93 16.59 9.29
C LEU A 7 -50.13 15.29 9.45
N LYS A 8 -50.31 14.35 8.52
CA LYS A 8 -49.38 13.22 8.35
C LYS A 8 -48.08 13.78 7.76
N ARG A 9 -47.05 13.93 8.61
CA ARG A 9 -45.67 14.10 8.15
C ARG A 9 -45.22 12.76 7.53
N GLU A 10 -45.20 12.70 6.21
CA GLU A 10 -44.51 11.63 5.49
C GLU A 10 -43.01 11.82 5.67
N THR A 11 -42.43 11.14 6.66
CA THR A 11 -40.97 10.98 6.73
C THR A 11 -40.56 9.95 5.70
N SER A 12 -40.17 10.40 4.51
CA SER A 12 -39.51 9.57 3.51
C SER A 12 -38.15 9.11 4.05
N VAL A 13 -38.09 7.90 4.60
CA VAL A 13 -36.82 7.26 4.94
C VAL A 13 -36.19 6.78 3.63
N GLN A 14 -35.26 7.57 3.10
CA GLN A 14 -34.44 7.16 1.96
C GLN A 14 -33.60 5.95 2.37
N PRO A 15 -33.43 4.93 1.50
CA PRO A 15 -32.57 3.79 1.80
C PRO A 15 -31.14 4.30 1.99
N ILE A 16 -30.48 3.90 3.09
CA ILE A 16 -29.06 4.16 3.29
C ILE A 16 -28.31 3.25 2.31
N GLU A 17 -28.01 3.73 1.11
CA GLU A 17 -27.13 3.02 0.18
C GLU A 17 -25.77 2.84 0.85
N ARG A 18 -25.40 1.58 1.10
CA ARG A 18 -24.07 1.25 1.61
C ARG A 18 -23.07 1.54 0.49
N GLU A 19 -22.30 2.59 0.68
CA GLU A 19 -21.29 3.00 -0.28
C GLU A 19 -20.26 1.88 -0.51
N THR A 20 -19.94 1.62 -1.78
CA THR A 20 -18.96 0.59 -2.13
C THR A 20 -17.53 1.08 -1.90
N ILE A 21 -16.61 0.16 -1.63
CA ILE A 21 -15.19 0.50 -1.45
C ILE A 21 -14.58 1.17 -2.69
N PHE A 22 -15.06 0.82 -3.89
CA PHE A 22 -14.64 1.45 -5.15
C PHE A 22 -15.04 2.92 -5.20
N THR A 23 -16.27 3.25 -4.76
CA THR A 23 -16.73 4.65 -4.67
C THR A 23 -15.93 5.44 -3.65
N MET A 24 -15.57 4.83 -2.51
CA MET A 24 -14.73 5.47 -1.50
C MET A 24 -13.31 5.78 -2.02
N ILE A 25 -12.70 4.88 -2.79
CA ILE A 25 -11.40 5.12 -3.44
C ILE A 25 -11.48 6.32 -4.39
N GLU A 26 -12.54 6.39 -5.21
CA GLU A 26 -12.74 7.52 -6.13
C GLU A 26 -12.96 8.84 -5.38
N LYS A 27 -13.74 8.83 -4.28
CA LYS A 27 -13.92 10.03 -3.45
C LYS A 27 -12.63 10.49 -2.76
N GLN A 28 -11.73 9.57 -2.43
CA GLN A 28 -10.45 9.88 -1.79
C GLN A 28 -9.36 10.34 -2.76
N LYS A 29 -9.62 10.28 -4.07
CA LYS A 29 -8.69 10.71 -5.13
C LYS A 29 -8.05 12.09 -4.90
N PRO A 30 -8.77 13.15 -4.44
CA PRO A 30 -8.15 14.43 -4.14
C PRO A 30 -7.12 14.35 -3.00
N GLY A 31 -7.38 13.51 -2.00
CA GLY A 31 -6.44 13.24 -0.90
C GLY A 31 -5.20 12.52 -1.41
N PHE A 32 -5.36 11.52 -2.28
CA PHE A 32 -4.22 10.85 -2.91
C PHE A 32 -3.40 11.82 -3.78
N GLN A 33 -4.07 12.71 -4.52
CA GLN A 33 -3.38 13.70 -5.37
C GLN A 33 -2.46 14.63 -4.58
N LEU A 34 -2.83 14.97 -3.34
CA LEU A 34 -1.99 15.80 -2.46
C LEU A 34 -0.79 15.05 -1.89
N ALA A 35 -0.87 13.72 -1.80
CA ALA A 35 0.18 12.87 -1.25
C ALA A 35 1.14 12.32 -2.31
N LEU A 36 0.67 12.18 -3.55
CA LEU A 36 1.43 11.57 -4.64
C LEU A 36 2.58 12.47 -5.13
N PRO A 37 3.73 11.87 -5.50
CA PRO A 37 4.78 12.60 -6.18
C PRO A 37 4.32 13.01 -7.59
N PRO A 38 4.92 14.06 -8.19
CA PRO A 38 4.45 14.65 -9.45
C PRO A 38 4.48 13.69 -10.64
N GLU A 39 5.30 12.65 -10.61
CA GLU A 39 5.41 11.63 -11.67
C GLU A 39 4.21 10.67 -11.69
N LEU A 40 3.43 10.57 -10.60
CA LEU A 40 2.32 9.65 -10.48
C LEU A 40 0.98 10.38 -10.31
N THR A 41 0.15 10.32 -11.35
CA THR A 41 -1.18 10.95 -11.30
C THR A 41 -2.15 10.19 -10.40
N ALA A 42 -3.05 10.91 -9.73
CA ALA A 42 -4.07 10.28 -8.90
C ALA A 42 -5.02 9.38 -9.70
N ASP A 43 -5.32 9.71 -10.96
CA ASP A 43 -6.09 8.84 -11.88
C ASP A 43 -5.44 7.49 -12.11
N ARG A 44 -4.13 7.48 -12.34
CA ARG A 44 -3.39 6.24 -12.54
C ARG A 44 -3.34 5.44 -11.24
N PHE A 45 -3.08 6.10 -10.12
CA PHE A 45 -3.02 5.47 -8.81
C PHE A 45 -4.37 4.83 -8.40
N THR A 46 -5.49 5.54 -8.56
CA THR A 46 -6.82 4.98 -8.23
C THR A 46 -7.17 3.79 -9.12
N ARG A 47 -6.86 3.84 -10.42
CA ARG A 47 -7.05 2.70 -11.33
C ARG A 47 -6.23 1.48 -10.92
N ILE A 48 -4.98 1.67 -10.49
CA ILE A 48 -4.13 0.60 -9.98
C ILE A 48 -4.77 -0.01 -8.72
N ALA A 49 -5.18 0.82 -7.76
CA ALA A 49 -5.84 0.36 -6.53
C ALA A 49 -7.11 -0.44 -6.84
N ILE A 50 -8.00 0.07 -7.69
CA ILE A 50 -9.23 -0.63 -8.10
C ILE A 50 -8.91 -1.96 -8.78
N THR A 51 -7.87 -2.01 -9.62
CA THR A 51 -7.43 -3.24 -10.28
C THR A 51 -6.94 -4.27 -9.27
N ALA A 52 -6.13 -3.85 -8.28
CA ALA A 52 -5.66 -4.72 -7.20
C ALA A 52 -6.82 -5.33 -6.40
N LEU A 53 -7.84 -4.54 -6.07
CA LEU A 53 -9.04 -5.02 -5.39
C LEU A 53 -9.84 -6.01 -6.24
N LYS A 54 -9.96 -5.77 -7.55
CA LYS A 54 -10.65 -6.68 -8.47
C LYS A 54 -9.93 -8.03 -8.59
N GLN A 55 -8.60 -8.02 -8.57
CA GLN A 55 -7.79 -9.23 -8.66
C GLN A 55 -7.76 -10.04 -7.35
N ASN A 56 -7.94 -9.39 -6.19
CA ASN A 56 -7.94 -10.05 -4.90
C ASN A 56 -9.21 -9.75 -4.09
N PRO A 57 -10.24 -10.62 -4.18
CA PRO A 57 -11.50 -10.45 -3.45
C PRO A 57 -11.34 -10.35 -1.92
N LYS A 58 -10.26 -10.88 -1.34
CA LYS A 58 -10.01 -10.76 0.11
C LYS A 58 -9.71 -9.32 0.53
N LEU A 59 -9.13 -8.50 -0.35
CA LEU A 59 -8.93 -7.07 -0.09
C LEU A 59 -10.26 -6.30 -0.04
N GLN A 60 -11.28 -6.77 -0.77
CA GLN A 60 -12.62 -6.17 -0.73
C GLN A 60 -13.34 -6.47 0.61
N ALA A 61 -12.95 -7.54 1.30
CA ALA A 61 -13.46 -7.90 2.62
C ALA A 61 -12.74 -7.15 3.77
N CYS A 62 -11.64 -6.44 3.48
CA CYS A 62 -10.93 -5.64 4.47
C CYS A 62 -11.75 -4.42 4.89
N THR A 63 -11.50 -3.90 6.10
CA THR A 63 -12.15 -2.68 6.56
C THR A 63 -11.79 -1.50 5.64
N PRO A 64 -12.75 -0.61 5.30
CA PRO A 64 -12.45 0.56 4.48
C PRO A 64 -11.34 1.45 5.06
N GLN A 65 -11.31 1.58 6.38
CA GLN A 65 -10.28 2.35 7.09
C GLN A 65 -8.88 1.79 6.85
N SER A 66 -8.66 0.48 7.04
CA SER A 66 -7.34 -0.12 6.84
C SER A 66 -6.89 -0.06 5.38
N LEU A 67 -7.83 -0.24 4.44
CA LEU A 67 -7.54 -0.20 3.01
C LEU A 67 -7.19 1.21 2.52
N LEU A 68 -8.02 2.21 2.83
CA LEU A 68 -7.75 3.60 2.45
C LEU A 68 -6.50 4.15 3.14
N GLY A 69 -6.27 3.77 4.40
CA GLY A 69 -5.03 4.10 5.12
C GLY A 69 -3.79 3.50 4.44
N SER A 70 -3.84 2.22 4.08
CA SER A 70 -2.74 1.54 3.38
C SER A 70 -2.48 2.12 1.98
N LEU A 71 -3.55 2.48 1.25
CA LEU A 71 -3.43 3.17 -0.03
C LEU A 71 -2.84 4.59 0.14
N MET A 72 -3.20 5.30 1.21
CA MET A 72 -2.59 6.61 1.51
C MET A 72 -1.09 6.48 1.77
N THR A 73 -0.66 5.48 2.53
CA THR A 73 0.78 5.21 2.75
C THR A 73 1.50 4.92 1.43
N ALA A 74 0.90 4.09 0.56
CA ALA A 74 1.45 3.82 -0.76
C ALA A 74 1.56 5.09 -1.62
N ALA A 75 0.54 5.95 -1.59
CA ALA A 75 0.50 7.21 -2.30
C ALA A 75 1.61 8.17 -1.82
N GLN A 76 1.79 8.32 -0.51
CA GLN A 76 2.84 9.15 0.09
C GLN A 76 4.25 8.70 -0.32
N LEU A 77 4.46 7.40 -0.53
CA LEU A 77 5.73 6.84 -0.97
C LEU A 77 5.86 6.78 -2.50
N GLY A 78 4.82 7.12 -3.26
CA GLY A 78 4.82 7.00 -4.71
C GLY A 78 4.99 5.55 -5.22
N LEU A 79 4.52 4.57 -4.44
CA LEU A 79 4.66 3.15 -4.76
C LEU A 79 3.36 2.56 -5.29
N GLU A 80 3.47 1.77 -6.36
CA GLU A 80 2.35 1.05 -6.96
C GLU A 80 2.07 -0.25 -6.20
N VAL A 81 0.80 -0.46 -5.84
CA VAL A 81 0.37 -1.65 -5.09
C VAL A 81 -0.08 -2.78 -6.00
N ASN A 82 0.41 -3.99 -5.73
CA ASN A 82 0.00 -5.25 -6.37
C ASN A 82 0.12 -5.23 -7.91
N THR A 83 1.06 -4.46 -8.46
CA THR A 83 1.36 -4.46 -9.90
C THR A 83 2.50 -5.44 -10.22
N PRO A 84 2.67 -5.85 -11.49
CA PRO A 84 3.84 -6.65 -11.90
C PRO A 84 5.20 -5.97 -11.69
N LEU A 85 5.21 -4.67 -11.35
CA LEU A 85 6.44 -3.97 -11.00
C LEU A 85 6.96 -4.36 -9.62
N HIS A 86 6.14 -4.99 -8.77
CA HIS A 86 6.52 -5.43 -7.42
C HIS A 86 7.13 -4.31 -6.56
N GLU A 87 6.50 -3.13 -6.59
CA GLU A 87 6.93 -1.98 -5.79
C GLU A 87 6.40 -2.07 -4.36
N ALA A 88 5.11 -2.35 -4.21
CA ALA A 88 4.48 -2.58 -2.92
C ALA A 88 3.31 -3.56 -3.05
N VAL A 89 2.88 -4.09 -1.91
CA VAL A 89 1.77 -5.03 -1.82
C VAL A 89 0.80 -4.62 -0.72
N LEU A 90 -0.49 -4.76 -1.01
CA LEU A 90 -1.56 -4.79 -0.02
C LEU A 90 -1.86 -6.24 0.31
N ILE A 91 -1.68 -6.59 1.59
CA ILE A 91 -1.92 -7.94 2.10
C ILE A 91 -3.11 -7.91 3.06
N PRO A 92 -4.12 -8.78 2.85
CA PRO A 92 -5.22 -8.93 3.78
C PRO A 92 -4.81 -9.81 4.97
N TYR A 93 -4.89 -9.26 6.18
CA TYR A 93 -4.65 -9.96 7.43
C TYR A 93 -5.93 -10.11 8.25
N GLN A 94 -6.14 -11.28 8.83
CA GLN A 94 -7.23 -11.51 9.76
C GLN A 94 -6.77 -11.26 11.19
N ILE A 95 -7.20 -10.15 11.78
CA ILE A 95 -6.84 -9.76 13.14
C ILE A 95 -7.97 -10.05 14.13
N SER A 96 -7.63 -10.34 15.39
CA SER A 96 -8.60 -10.37 16.48
C SER A 96 -8.78 -8.97 17.03
N GLN A 97 -10.00 -8.44 16.95
CA GLN A 97 -10.34 -7.12 17.50
C GLN A 97 -11.30 -7.27 18.67
N LYS A 98 -11.02 -6.55 19.76
CA LYS A 98 -11.93 -6.48 20.91
C LYS A 98 -12.99 -5.43 20.65
N ASN A 99 -14.25 -5.85 20.71
CA ASN A 99 -15.41 -5.00 20.55
C ASN A 99 -15.68 -4.19 21.84
N ARG A 100 -16.50 -3.14 21.74
CA ARG A 100 -16.85 -2.28 22.89
C ARG A 100 -17.55 -3.02 24.03
N ASP A 101 -18.27 -4.09 23.72
CA ASP A 101 -18.97 -4.97 24.67
C ASP A 101 -18.02 -5.97 25.36
N GLY A 102 -16.73 -5.97 25.03
CA GLY A 102 -15.72 -6.87 25.57
C GLY A 102 -15.58 -8.19 24.81
N SER A 103 -16.42 -8.46 23.82
CA SER A 103 -16.33 -9.65 22.96
C SER A 103 -15.16 -9.54 21.95
N TRP A 104 -14.69 -10.68 21.45
CA TRP A 104 -13.66 -10.72 20.40
C TRP A 104 -14.29 -11.07 19.06
N SER A 105 -13.96 -10.30 18.02
CA SER A 105 -14.34 -10.58 16.64
C SER A 105 -13.10 -10.71 15.76
N LYS A 106 -13.23 -11.45 14.65
CA LYS A 106 -12.20 -11.52 13.61
C LYS A 106 -12.54 -10.49 12.54
N VAL A 107 -11.59 -9.61 12.24
CA VAL A 107 -11.74 -8.54 11.26
C VAL A 107 -10.63 -8.67 10.23
N MET A 108 -10.96 -8.47 8.96
CA MET A 108 -9.97 -8.41 7.89
C MET A 108 -9.45 -6.98 7.78
N GLU A 109 -8.14 -6.80 7.82
CA GLU A 109 -7.48 -5.51 7.60
C GLU A 109 -6.51 -5.62 6.43
N ALA A 110 -6.47 -4.58 5.60
CA ALA A 110 -5.45 -4.45 4.58
C ALA A 110 -4.21 -3.81 5.20
N GLN A 111 -3.04 -4.40 4.96
CA GLN A 111 -1.76 -3.85 5.36
C GLN A 111 -0.91 -3.53 4.14
N PHE A 112 -0.34 -2.34 4.11
CA PHE A 112 0.68 -1.94 3.16
C PHE A 112 2.03 -2.52 3.56
N GLN A 113 2.73 -3.12 2.60
CA GLN A 113 4.13 -3.52 2.74
C GLN A 113 4.92 -3.12 1.49
N PRO A 114 6.02 -2.37 1.63
CA PRO A 114 6.91 -2.12 0.50
C PRO A 114 7.62 -3.42 0.11
N GLU A 115 7.73 -3.67 -1.18
CA GLU A 115 8.50 -4.79 -1.73
C GLU A 115 9.91 -4.32 -2.11
N TYR A 116 10.81 -5.27 -2.41
CA TYR A 116 12.22 -4.94 -2.63
C TYR A 116 12.44 -3.91 -3.74
N ARG A 117 11.68 -3.99 -4.86
CA ARG A 117 11.84 -3.03 -5.97
C ARG A 117 11.32 -1.65 -5.60
N GLY A 118 10.30 -1.57 -4.75
CA GLY A 118 9.84 -0.30 -4.19
C GLY A 118 10.87 0.31 -3.26
N MET A 119 11.51 -0.51 -2.40
CA MET A 119 12.63 -0.03 -1.57
C MET A 119 13.78 0.49 -2.43
N LEU A 120 14.16 -0.22 -3.49
CA LEU A 120 15.19 0.25 -4.43
C LEU A 120 14.80 1.57 -5.10
N LYS A 121 13.55 1.72 -5.54
CA LYS A 121 13.03 2.96 -6.10
C LYS A 121 13.10 4.11 -5.10
N LEU A 122 12.74 3.88 -3.84
CA LEU A 122 12.82 4.90 -2.79
C LEU A 122 14.27 5.33 -2.52
N VAL A 123 15.19 4.37 -2.43
CA VAL A 123 16.63 4.66 -2.25
C VAL A 123 17.17 5.45 -3.44
N TRP A 124 16.85 5.04 -4.66
CA TRP A 124 17.28 5.74 -5.86
C TRP A 124 16.74 7.18 -5.91
N ASN A 125 15.45 7.37 -5.59
CA ASN A 125 14.82 8.68 -5.57
C ASN A 125 15.24 9.57 -4.40
N SER A 126 15.90 9.01 -3.38
CA SER A 126 16.37 9.78 -2.22
C SER A 126 17.54 10.72 -2.54
N GLY A 127 18.27 10.45 -3.64
CA GLY A 127 19.52 11.15 -3.97
C GLY A 127 20.65 10.94 -2.96
N MET A 128 20.51 10.01 -2.01
CA MET A 128 21.53 9.71 -0.99
C MET A 128 22.64 8.78 -1.49
N ILE A 129 22.45 8.17 -2.66
CA ILE A 129 23.40 7.23 -3.25
C ILE A 129 23.72 7.65 -4.69
N ASP A 130 24.97 7.44 -5.11
CA ASP A 130 25.40 7.66 -6.50
C ASP A 130 25.34 6.36 -7.33
N SER A 131 25.51 5.21 -6.68
CA SER A 131 25.44 3.89 -7.30
C SER A 131 24.88 2.85 -6.34
N LEU A 132 24.29 1.80 -6.91
CA LEU A 132 23.86 0.61 -6.19
C LEU A 132 24.43 -0.62 -6.92
N GLU A 133 25.28 -1.35 -6.24
CA GLU A 133 25.88 -2.59 -6.74
C GLU A 133 25.43 -3.75 -5.87
N TYR A 134 25.11 -4.88 -6.50
CA TYR A 134 24.80 -6.13 -5.83
C TYR A 134 25.47 -7.27 -6.61
N ASP A 135 26.07 -8.19 -5.88
CA ASP A 135 26.58 -9.44 -6.43
C ASP A 135 26.62 -10.51 -5.33
N THR A 136 26.69 -11.77 -5.72
CA THR A 136 26.88 -12.89 -4.81
C THR A 136 28.37 -13.14 -4.63
N ILE A 137 28.82 -13.32 -3.39
CA ILE A 137 30.20 -13.72 -3.11
C ILE A 137 30.31 -15.23 -3.25
N CYS A 138 31.12 -15.66 -4.20
CA CYS A 138 31.37 -17.05 -4.54
C CYS A 138 32.70 -17.56 -3.98
N THR A 139 32.88 -18.89 -3.93
CA THR A 139 34.05 -19.53 -3.27
C THR A 139 35.39 -19.04 -3.82
N ASN A 140 35.46 -18.72 -5.11
CA ASN A 140 36.68 -18.31 -5.79
C ASN A 140 36.84 -16.78 -5.89
N ASP A 141 35.87 -15.99 -5.44
CA ASP A 141 35.92 -14.53 -5.51
C ASP A 141 36.92 -13.95 -4.50
N VAL A 142 37.55 -12.83 -4.85
CA VAL A 142 38.31 -12.05 -3.86
C VAL A 142 37.35 -11.11 -3.16
N PHE A 143 37.16 -11.29 -1.86
CA PHE A 143 36.33 -10.44 -1.03
C PHE A 143 37.10 -9.92 0.19
N GLU A 144 37.08 -8.60 0.37
CA GLU A 144 37.66 -7.93 1.53
C GLU A 144 36.66 -6.92 2.09
N TYR A 145 36.39 -7.05 3.38
CA TYR A 145 35.56 -6.12 4.13
C TYR A 145 36.25 -5.69 5.41
N VAL A 146 36.70 -4.43 5.43
CA VAL A 146 37.35 -3.81 6.58
C VAL A 146 36.39 -2.79 7.18
N LYS A 147 36.12 -2.91 8.49
CA LYS A 147 35.39 -1.90 9.27
C LYS A 147 36.38 -1.02 10.02
N GLY A 148 36.03 0.24 10.27
CA GLY A 148 36.81 1.14 11.13
C GLY A 148 37.19 2.43 10.42
N GLU A 149 38.34 2.98 10.79
CA GLU A 149 38.84 4.30 10.33
C GLU A 149 39.16 4.33 8.82
N ASN A 150 39.54 3.20 8.24
CA ASN A 150 39.76 3.03 6.80
C ASN A 150 38.90 1.88 6.26
N PRO A 151 37.59 2.12 6.06
CA PRO A 151 36.70 1.08 5.60
C PRO A 151 37.03 0.71 4.14
N VAL A 152 37.10 -0.59 3.87
CA VAL A 152 37.31 -1.14 2.53
C VAL A 152 36.19 -2.12 2.25
N PHE A 153 35.56 -1.98 1.09
CA PHE A 153 34.67 -2.99 0.53
C PHE A 153 35.17 -3.30 -0.88
N ARG A 154 35.84 -4.45 -1.03
CA ARG A 154 36.43 -4.88 -2.30
C ARG A 154 35.90 -6.26 -2.64
N HIS A 155 35.14 -6.34 -3.72
CA HIS A 155 34.71 -7.60 -4.32
C HIS A 155 35.25 -7.66 -5.76
N VAL A 156 36.02 -8.70 -6.05
CA VAL A 156 36.51 -8.99 -7.41
C VAL A 156 36.04 -10.39 -7.77
N PRO A 157 35.02 -10.51 -8.63
CA PRO A 157 34.55 -11.80 -9.12
C PRO A 157 35.63 -12.58 -9.86
N ALA A 158 35.75 -13.88 -9.60
CA ALA A 158 36.63 -14.77 -10.34
C ALA A 158 35.95 -15.29 -11.61
N TRP A 159 35.85 -14.43 -12.63
CA TRP A 159 35.22 -14.76 -13.92
C TRP A 159 35.91 -15.91 -14.68
N ASP A 160 37.16 -16.23 -14.32
CA ASP A 160 37.98 -17.28 -14.91
C ASP A 160 37.82 -18.66 -14.23
N LYS A 161 37.08 -18.73 -13.13
CA LYS A 161 36.85 -19.95 -12.35
C LYS A 161 35.35 -20.18 -12.15
N ASP A 162 35.01 -21.38 -11.69
CA ASP A 162 33.63 -21.67 -11.29
C ASP A 162 33.23 -20.78 -10.09
N ARG A 163 32.06 -20.14 -10.18
CA ARG A 163 31.54 -19.21 -9.17
C ARG A 163 30.41 -19.88 -8.39
#